data_AF-B9SSG5-F1
#
_entry.id   AF-B9SSG5-F1
#
_cell.length_a   1.000
_cell.length_b   1.000
_cell.length_c   1.000
_cell.angle_alpha   90.00
_cell.angle_beta   90.00
_cell.angle_gamma   90.00
#
_symmetry.space_group_name_H-M   'P 1'
#
loop_
_entity.id
_entity.type
_entity.pdbx_description
1 polymer ?
#
loop_
_entity_poly.entity_id
_entity_poly.type
_entity_poly.pdbx_seq_one_letter_code
_entity_poly.pdbx_strand_id
1 'polypeptide(L)'
;MGSREAFESKTTANGELFLRVDMPGVEAKDVKVVAKGWEVRFFDKARKRGHDLDGPEYMGSVSLLPMTILKRKVEHEVKDGVLRMVVPPA
;
A
#
# COMPACT_ATOMS: atom_id res chain seq x y z
N MET A 1 -7.53 -20.68 -13.68
CA MET A 1 -7.03 -20.33 -12.33
C MET A 1 -6.55 -18.90 -12.39
N GLY A 2 -7.35 -17.97 -11.87
CA GLY A 2 -7.15 -16.53 -12.09
C GLY A 2 -5.98 -15.98 -11.29
N SER A 3 -5.15 -15.16 -11.92
CA SER A 3 -4.24 -14.26 -11.24
C SER A 3 -5.09 -13.35 -10.35
N ARG A 4 -5.15 -13.67 -9.05
CA ARG A 4 -5.68 -12.74 -8.06
C ARG A 4 -4.57 -11.72 -7.87
N GLU A 5 -4.59 -10.65 -8.66
CA GLU A 5 -3.54 -9.65 -8.64
C GLU A 5 -3.43 -9.10 -7.21
N ALA A 6 -2.29 -9.35 -6.56
CA ALA A 6 -2.02 -8.90 -5.20
C ALA A 6 -1.93 -7.36 -5.10
N PHE A 7 -2.06 -6.68 -6.23
CA PHE A 7 -1.93 -5.26 -6.43
C PHE A 7 -2.91 -4.79 -7.51
N GLU A 8 -3.59 -3.68 -7.28
CA GLU A 8 -4.42 -2.99 -8.27
C GLU A 8 -4.18 -1.48 -8.14
N SER A 9 -4.16 -0.78 -9.28
CA SER A 9 -4.08 0.68 -9.33
C SER A 9 -5.09 1.27 -10.31
N LYS A 10 -5.65 2.44 -9.97
CA LYS A 10 -6.51 3.21 -10.86
C LYS A 10 -6.47 4.69 -10.57
N THR A 11 -6.58 5.51 -11.61
CA THR A 11 -6.77 6.95 -11.47
C THR A 11 -8.26 7.26 -11.33
N THR A 12 -8.62 8.10 -10.36
CA THR A 12 -10.00 8.57 -10.16
C THR A 12 -10.31 9.71 -11.11
N ALA A 13 -11.60 10.02 -11.30
CA ALA A 13 -12.02 11.18 -12.10
C ALA A 13 -11.48 12.53 -11.57
N ASN A 14 -11.12 12.58 -10.28
CA ASN A 14 -10.55 13.75 -9.62
C ASN A 14 -9.01 13.83 -9.78
N GLY A 15 -8.40 12.90 -10.51
CA GLY A 15 -6.95 12.84 -10.72
C GLY A 15 -6.17 12.22 -9.56
N GLU A 16 -6.84 11.61 -8.58
CA GLU A 16 -6.18 10.87 -7.50
C GLU A 16 -5.77 9.49 -7.99
N LEU A 17 -4.68 8.94 -7.46
CA LEU A 17 -4.30 7.56 -7.72
C LEU A 17 -4.73 6.70 -6.52
N PHE A 18 -5.62 5.76 -6.79
CA PHE A 18 -6.03 4.74 -5.84
C PHE A 18 -5.17 3.49 -6.02
N LEU A 19 -4.63 2.97 -4.92
CA LEU A 19 -3.85 1.76 -4.87
C LEU A 19 -4.47 0.78 -3.89
N ARG A 20 -4.53 -0.49 -4.28
CA ARG A 20 -5.00 -1.60 -3.44
C ARG A 20 -3.93 -2.69 -3.43
N VAL A 21 -3.60 -3.17 -2.24
CA VAL A 21 -2.64 -4.27 -2.04
C VAL A 21 -3.27 -5.30 -1.13
N ASP A 22 -3.37 -6.54 -1.60
CA ASP A 22 -3.85 -7.66 -0.79
C ASP A 22 -2.70 -8.16 0.10
N MET A 23 -2.83 -7.95 1.41
CA MET A 23 -1.85 -8.29 2.44
C MET A 23 -2.52 -9.16 3.53
N PRO A 24 -2.86 -10.42 3.22
CA PRO A 24 -3.53 -11.30 4.16
C PRO A 24 -2.67 -11.53 5.42
N GLY A 25 -3.31 -11.43 6.59
CA GLY A 25 -2.66 -11.60 7.89
C GLY A 25 -2.04 -10.32 8.47
N VAL A 26 -2.19 -9.18 7.79
CA VAL A 26 -1.69 -7.89 8.25
C VAL A 26 -2.76 -7.09 9.01
N GLU A 27 -2.38 -6.54 10.17
CA GLU A 27 -3.19 -5.59 10.94
C GLU A 27 -2.74 -4.15 10.67
N ALA A 28 -3.66 -3.19 10.78
CA ALA A 28 -3.39 -1.79 10.42
C ALA A 28 -2.21 -1.13 11.17
N LYS A 29 -1.95 -1.55 12.40
CA LYS A 29 -0.89 -0.98 13.25
C LYS A 29 0.53 -1.33 12.79
N ASP A 30 0.67 -2.37 11.98
CA ASP A 30 1.96 -2.91 11.58
C ASP A 30 2.43 -2.30 10.24
N VAL A 31 1.50 -1.69 9.48
CA VAL A 31 1.78 -1.11 8.16
C VAL A 31 2.37 0.28 8.29
N LYS A 32 3.44 0.52 7.55
CA LYS A 32 4.01 1.86 7.36
C LYS A 32 3.96 2.25 5.90
N VAL A 33 3.41 3.43 5.63
CA VAL A 33 3.40 4.06 4.31
C VAL A 33 4.27 5.30 4.36
N VAL A 34 5.26 5.38 3.48
CA VAL A 34 6.17 6.52 3.35
C VAL A 34 6.12 7.05 1.93
N ALA A 35 5.70 8.31 1.81
CA ALA A 35 5.79 9.08 0.58
C ALA A 35 7.10 9.86 0.55
N LYS A 36 7.94 9.65 -0.46
CA LYS A 36 9.19 10.39 -0.65
C LYS A 36 9.34 10.82 -2.10
N GLY A 37 9.19 12.13 -2.35
CA GLY A 37 9.29 12.69 -3.70
C GLY A 37 8.20 12.16 -4.62
N TRP A 38 8.59 11.32 -5.58
CA TRP A 38 7.76 10.69 -6.61
C TRP A 38 7.44 9.22 -6.32
N GLU A 39 7.78 8.72 -5.13
CA GLU A 39 7.60 7.31 -4.76
C GLU A 39 6.77 7.17 -3.49
N VAL A 40 5.84 6.22 -3.51
CA VAL A 40 5.11 5.73 -2.32
C VAL A 40 5.63 4.34 -1.99
N ARG A 41 6.25 4.18 -0.83
CA ARG A 41 6.70 2.90 -0.30
C ARG A 41 5.77 2.43 0.81
N PHE A 42 5.48 1.14 0.84
CA PHE A 42 4.79 0.51 1.94
C PHE A 42 5.57 -0.71 2.42
N PHE A 43 5.57 -0.92 3.73
CA PHE A 43 6.24 -2.05 4.36
C PHE A 43 5.46 -2.49 5.59
N ASP A 44 5.38 -3.79 5.79
CA ASP A 44 4.70 -4.44 6.89
C ASP A 44 5.41 -5.74 7.30
N LYS A 45 5.35 -6.05 8.59
CA LYS A 45 5.67 -7.38 9.11
C LYS A 45 4.38 -8.02 9.61
N ALA A 46 3.87 -9.02 8.88
CA ALA A 46 2.68 -9.72 9.29
C ALA A 46 2.92 -10.42 10.64
N ARG A 47 2.22 -9.98 11.68
CA ARG A 47 2.34 -10.55 13.02
C ARG A 47 1.48 -11.81 13.11
N LYS A 48 2.09 -13.00 13.25
CA LYS A 48 1.32 -14.22 13.51
C LYS A 48 0.75 -14.23 14.93
N ARG A 49 -0.47 -14.77 15.08
CA ARG A 49 -0.94 -15.39 16.32
C ARG A 49 -0.33 -16.80 16.40
N GLY A 50 0.61 -17.03 17.30
CA GLY A 50 1.18 -18.36 17.55
C GLY A 50 2.72 -18.39 17.66
N HIS A 51 3.24 -19.49 18.17
CA HIS A 51 4.61 -19.67 18.68
C HIS A 51 5.72 -19.83 17.61
N ASP A 52 5.43 -19.59 16.33
CA ASP A 52 6.39 -19.73 15.24
C ASP A 52 6.87 -18.36 14.73
N LEU A 53 8.18 -18.18 14.80
CA LEU A 53 8.91 -16.97 14.46
C LEU A 53 8.84 -16.70 12.94
N ASP A 54 8.58 -15.44 12.60
CA ASP A 54 8.55 -14.79 11.29
C ASP A 54 7.36 -15.12 10.35
N GLY A 55 6.37 -14.22 10.35
CA GLY A 55 5.32 -14.15 9.31
C GLY A 55 5.84 -13.50 8.02
N PRO A 56 5.08 -13.56 6.91
CA PRO A 56 5.48 -12.94 5.65
C PRO A 56 5.70 -11.43 5.81
N GLU A 57 6.83 -10.93 5.33
CA GLU A 57 7.08 -9.50 5.19
C GLU A 57 6.50 -9.02 3.85
N TYR A 58 5.68 -7.98 3.89
CA TYR A 58 5.16 -7.33 2.70
C TYR A 58 5.93 -6.04 2.49
N MET A 59 6.56 -5.88 1.33
CA MET A 59 7.22 -4.64 0.96
C MET A 59 6.97 -4.35 -0.51
N GLY A 60 6.62 -3.11 -0.82
CA GLY A 60 6.43 -2.67 -2.19
C GLY A 60 6.60 -1.17 -2.33
N SER A 61 6.79 -0.74 -3.57
CA SER A 61 6.80 0.67 -3.90
C SER A 61 6.11 0.96 -5.23
N VAL A 62 5.53 2.14 -5.31
CA VAL A 62 4.85 2.65 -6.49
C VAL A 62 5.47 3.99 -6.86
N SER A 63 5.99 4.04 -8.08
CA SER A 63 6.50 5.26 -8.69
C SER A 63 5.36 6.02 -9.37
N LEU A 64 5.23 7.30 -9.07
CA LEU A 64 4.25 8.18 -9.69
C LEU A 64 4.85 8.74 -10.97
N LEU A 65 4.23 8.43 -12.11
CA LEU A 65 4.67 8.87 -13.44
C LEU A 65 3.61 9.78 -14.09
N PRO A 66 4.02 10.90 -14.72
CA PRO A 66 5.38 11.46 -14.71
C PRO A 66 5.83 11.83 -13.29
N MET A 67 7.14 11.87 -13.01
CA MET A 67 7.74 12.01 -11.67
C MET A 67 7.27 13.28 -10.91
N THR A 68 6.07 13.22 -10.37
CA THR A 68 5.42 14.33 -9.67
C THR A 68 5.75 14.28 -8.19
N ILE A 69 6.17 15.42 -7.65
CA ILE A 69 6.45 15.55 -6.22
C ILE A 69 5.14 15.59 -5.45
N LEU A 70 4.97 14.65 -4.51
CA LEU A 70 3.85 14.67 -3.58
C LEU A 70 3.98 15.85 -2.62
N LYS A 71 3.04 16.80 -2.73
CA LYS A 71 2.93 17.93 -1.79
C LYS A 71 2.05 17.62 -0.58
N ARG A 72 1.15 16.64 -0.74
CA ARG A 72 0.18 16.23 0.27
C ARG A 72 0.50 14.83 0.76
N LYS A 73 0.08 14.54 1.99
CA LYS A 73 0.25 13.23 2.61
C LYS A 73 -0.59 12.20 1.87
N VAL A 74 -0.06 10.99 1.73
CA VAL A 74 -0.82 9.82 1.24
C VAL A 74 -1.73 9.34 2.36
N GLU A 75 -3.03 9.27 2.06
CA GLU A 75 -4.00 8.64 2.96
C GLU A 75 -3.95 7.13 2.78
N HIS A 76 -4.08 6.39 3.88
CA HIS A 76 -4.09 4.94 3.83
C HIS A 76 -4.95 4.33 4.93
N GLU A 77 -5.53 3.18 4.63
CA GLU A 77 -6.28 2.33 5.56
C GLU A 77 -5.95 0.87 5.29
N VAL A 78 -5.89 0.07 6.34
CA VAL A 78 -5.78 -1.38 6.25
C VAL A 78 -7.02 -1.99 6.86
N LYS A 79 -7.75 -2.76 6.07
CA LYS A 79 -8.98 -3.42 6.51
C LYS A 79 -9.11 -4.79 5.87
N ASP A 80 -9.39 -5.80 6.69
CA ASP A 80 -9.56 -7.20 6.28
C ASP A 80 -8.37 -7.75 5.48
N GLY A 81 -7.14 -7.38 5.88
CA GLY A 81 -5.92 -7.78 5.17
C GLY A 81 -5.73 -7.11 3.82
N VAL A 82 -6.31 -5.93 3.60
CA VAL A 82 -6.16 -5.16 2.37
C VAL A 82 -5.72 -3.74 2.70
N LEU A 83 -4.56 -3.33 2.19
CA LEU A 83 -4.10 -1.95 2.23
C LEU A 83 -4.70 -1.18 1.06
N ARG A 84 -5.35 -0.07 1.38
CA ARG A 84 -5.88 0.90 0.43
C ARG A 84 -5.12 2.21 0.63
N MET A 85 -4.62 2.79 -0.46
CA MET A 85 -3.94 4.09 -0.42
C MET A 85 -4.58 5.03 -1.42
N VAL A 86 -4.73 6.29 -1.02
CA VAL A 86 -5.14 7.39 -1.88
C VAL A 86 -3.99 8.37 -1.98
N VAL A 87 -3.44 8.47 -3.19
CA VAL A 87 -2.40 9.41 -3.52
C VAL A 87 -3.06 10.62 -4.17
N PRO A 88 -3.03 11.80 -3.54
CA PRO A 88 -3.64 12.99 -4.10
C PRO A 88 -2.89 13.45 -5.37
N PRO A 89 -3.57 14.14 -6.29
CA PRO A 89 -2.90 14.80 -7.41
C PRO A 89 -1.84 15.78 -6.92
N ALA A 90 -0.80 15.97 -7.75
CA ALA A 90 0.36 16.81 -7.45
C ALA A 90 0.09 18.33 -7.52
#